data_AF-A0A453KT65-F1
#
_entry.id   AF-A0A453KT65-F1
#
_cell.length_a   1.000
_cell.length_b   1.000
_cell.length_c   1.000
_cell.angle_alpha   90.00
_cell.angle_beta   90.00
_cell.angle_gamma   90.00
#
_symmetry.space_group_name_H-M   'P 1'
#
loop_
_entity.id
_entity.type
_entity.pdbx_description
1 polymer ?
#
loop_
_entity_poly.entity_id
_entity_poly.type
_entity_poly.pdbx_seq_one_letter_code
_entity_poly.pdbx_strand_id
1 'polypeptide(L)'
;MCLSSTLSKLDNTISFFHDAYSCYEDYLAASFPFGLYKQIFLPSEMVVSPTSFGASTCIFSADILNDEKVIDQIIGTRIKLAYALARQWFGIYTSAEEPNDDWLLDGLAGFLTDLFIKRYLGNNEARYRRFKV
;
A
#
# COMPACT_ATOMS: atom_id res chain seq x y z
N MET A 1 13.54 -1.73 0.83
CA MET A 1 14.87 -1.52 0.24
C MET A 1 14.87 -0.15 -0.42
N CYS A 2 15.85 0.69 -0.08
CA CYS A 2 16.07 2.00 -0.70
C CYS A 2 17.57 2.25 -0.80
N LEU A 3 17.99 3.34 -1.44
CA LEU A 3 19.38 3.80 -1.40
C LEU A 3 19.79 4.16 0.04
N SER A 4 21.07 3.97 0.38
CA SER A 4 21.55 4.14 1.76
C SER A 4 21.32 5.55 2.34
N SER A 5 21.30 6.58 1.49
CA SER A 5 21.08 7.98 1.89
C SER A 5 19.65 8.26 2.40
N THR A 6 18.68 7.37 2.14
CA THR A 6 17.26 7.58 2.48
C THR A 6 16.74 6.63 3.55
N LEU A 7 17.61 5.87 4.22
CA LEU A 7 17.23 4.86 5.22
C LEU A 7 16.42 5.43 6.39
N SER A 8 16.79 6.61 6.91
CA SER A 8 16.05 7.22 8.02
C SER A 8 14.59 7.57 7.65
N LYS A 9 14.36 8.00 6.40
CA LYS A 9 13.01 8.26 5.89
C LYS A 9 12.23 6.96 5.67
N LEU A 10 12.94 5.89 5.28
CA LEU A 10 12.33 4.58 5.07
C LEU A 10 11.70 4.06 6.37
N ASP A 11 12.42 4.08 7.49
CA ASP A 11 11.95 3.55 8.77
C ASP A 11 10.63 4.21 9.21
N ASN A 12 10.56 5.54 9.10
CA ASN A 12 9.33 6.29 9.38
C ASN A 12 8.19 5.90 8.45
N THR A 13 8.50 5.80 7.16
CA THR A 13 7.53 5.49 6.10
C THR A 13 6.90 4.10 6.30
N ILE A 14 7.68 3.10 6.71
CA ILE A 14 7.24 1.70 6.82
C ILE A 14 6.82 1.28 8.23
N SER A 15 7.00 2.14 9.24
CA SER A 15 6.71 1.84 10.66
C SER A 15 5.33 1.21 10.92
N PHE A 16 4.31 1.64 10.18
CA PHE A 16 2.93 1.15 10.31
C PHE A 16 2.65 -0.17 9.59
N PHE A 17 3.58 -0.65 8.76
CA PHE A 17 3.26 -1.62 7.71
C PHE A 17 2.87 -2.99 8.28
N HIS A 18 3.44 -3.37 9.42
CA HIS A 18 3.06 -4.58 10.14
C HIS A 18 1.57 -4.57 10.56
N ASP A 19 1.04 -3.41 10.95
CA ASP A 19 -0.36 -3.27 11.37
C ASP A 19 -1.32 -3.43 10.19
N ALA A 20 -0.95 -2.89 9.02
CA ALA A 20 -1.70 -3.09 7.79
C ALA A 20 -1.71 -4.56 7.37
N TYR A 21 -0.55 -5.21 7.43
CA TYR A 21 -0.38 -6.62 7.11
C TYR A 21 -1.23 -7.52 8.01
N SER A 22 -1.10 -7.36 9.32
CA SER A 22 -1.88 -8.12 10.31
C SER A 22 -3.39 -7.88 10.15
N CYS A 23 -3.79 -6.64 9.88
CA CYS A 23 -5.19 -6.30 9.67
C CYS A 23 -5.82 -7.04 8.48
N TYR A 24 -5.06 -7.28 7.41
CA TYR A 24 -5.56 -7.98 6.24
C TYR A 24 -5.61 -9.48 6.45
N GLU A 25 -4.57 -10.07 7.06
CA GLU A 25 -4.58 -11.50 7.41
C GLU A 25 -5.71 -11.83 8.39
N ASP A 26 -5.92 -10.99 9.42
CA ASP A 26 -7.02 -11.11 10.38
C ASP A 26 -8.38 -11.09 9.69
N TYR A 27 -8.60 -10.13 8.79
CA TYR A 27 -9.89 -9.95 8.12
C TYR A 27 -10.18 -11.07 7.13
N LEU A 28 -9.18 -11.48 6.36
CA LEU A 28 -9.32 -12.53 5.35
C LEU A 28 -9.29 -13.94 5.96
N ALA A 29 -8.92 -14.07 7.24
CA ALA A 29 -8.65 -15.34 7.90
C ALA A 29 -7.68 -16.22 7.09
N ALA A 30 -6.72 -15.58 6.43
CA ALA A 30 -5.79 -16.22 5.51
C ALA A 30 -4.42 -15.54 5.60
N SER A 31 -3.36 -16.35 5.64
CA SER A 31 -2.00 -15.83 5.56
C SER A 31 -1.71 -15.20 4.22
N PHE A 32 -0.73 -14.30 4.18
CA PHE A 32 -0.26 -13.68 2.96
C PHE A 32 0.12 -14.74 1.91
N PRO A 33 -0.34 -14.61 0.66
CA PRO A 33 -0.24 -15.67 -0.34
C PRO A 33 1.20 -15.95 -0.81
N PHE A 34 2.15 -15.08 -0.48
CA PHE A 34 3.56 -15.23 -0.83
C PHE A 34 4.40 -15.42 0.44
N GLY A 35 5.49 -16.19 0.37
CA GLY A 35 6.33 -16.45 1.55
C GLY A 35 7.08 -15.22 2.10
N LEU A 36 7.12 -14.11 1.37
CA LEU A 36 7.74 -12.85 1.79
C LEU A 36 7.10 -11.67 1.06
N TYR A 37 7.29 -10.46 1.57
CA TYR A 37 6.88 -9.22 0.89
C TYR A 37 8.04 -8.21 0.85
N LYS A 38 8.28 -7.60 -0.32
CA LYS A 38 9.36 -6.63 -0.56
C LYS A 38 8.81 -5.29 -1.07
N GLN A 39 9.24 -4.20 -0.44
CA GLN A 39 9.03 -2.84 -0.95
C GLN A 39 10.35 -2.27 -1.42
N ILE A 40 10.38 -1.72 -2.63
CA ILE A 40 11.57 -1.16 -3.25
C ILE A 40 11.28 0.30 -3.59
N PHE A 41 12.10 1.21 -3.09
CA PHE A 41 11.99 2.64 -3.34
C PHE A 41 13.15 3.08 -4.22
N LEU A 42 12.84 3.56 -5.43
CA LEU A 42 13.80 3.99 -6.44
C LEU A 42 13.64 5.48 -6.76
N PRO A 43 14.71 6.20 -7.14
CA PRO A 43 14.61 7.58 -7.61
C PRO A 43 13.58 7.71 -8.73
N SER A 44 12.87 8.83 -8.77
CA SER A 44 11.77 9.05 -9.73
C SER A 44 12.21 8.97 -11.18
N GLU A 45 13.47 9.28 -11.45
CA GLU A 45 14.10 9.19 -12.78
C GLU A 45 14.33 7.74 -13.24
N MET A 46 14.30 6.79 -12.31
CA MET A 46 14.56 5.36 -12.58
C MET A 46 13.29 4.51 -12.69
N VAL A 47 12.11 5.10 -12.50
CA VAL A 47 10.82 4.39 -12.56
C VAL A 47 9.98 4.87 -13.72
N VAL A 48 9.36 3.93 -14.45
CA VAL A 48 8.44 4.26 -15.57
C VAL A 48 7.08 4.73 -15.05
N SER A 49 6.68 4.25 -13.87
CA SER A 49 5.45 4.65 -13.19
C SER A 49 5.74 4.96 -11.71
N PRO A 50 4.96 5.83 -11.06
CA PRO A 50 5.14 6.13 -9.63
C PRO A 50 4.97 4.92 -8.72
N THR A 51 4.29 3.88 -9.20
CA THR A 51 4.04 2.63 -8.51
C THR A 51 3.92 1.49 -9.51
N SER A 52 4.57 0.37 -9.23
CA SER A 52 4.49 -0.86 -10.00
C SER A 52 4.36 -2.06 -9.06
N PHE A 53 3.49 -2.99 -9.43
CA PHE A 53 3.15 -4.16 -8.62
C PHE A 53 3.65 -5.43 -9.31
N GLY A 54 4.35 -6.27 -8.57
CA GLY A 54 4.70 -7.64 -8.95
C GLY A 54 4.34 -8.62 -7.84
N ALA A 55 4.46 -9.92 -8.14
CA ALA A 55 4.30 -10.97 -7.14
C ALA A 55 5.30 -10.77 -5.99
N SER A 56 4.79 -10.65 -4.76
CA SER A 56 5.59 -10.48 -3.54
C SER A 56 6.41 -9.18 -3.49
N THR A 57 6.34 -8.30 -4.50
CA THR A 57 7.22 -7.13 -4.62
C THR A 57 6.46 -5.92 -5.15
N CYS A 58 6.59 -4.78 -4.46
CA CYS A 58 6.10 -3.49 -4.95
C CYS A 58 7.25 -2.51 -5.12
N ILE A 59 7.27 -1.81 -6.25
CA ILE A 59 8.25 -0.76 -6.57
C ILE A 59 7.54 0.59 -6.49
N PHE A 60 8.12 1.52 -5.76
CA PHE A 60 7.63 2.89 -5.59
C PHE A 60 8.71 3.90 -5.96
N SER A 61 8.28 5.07 -6.41
CA SER A 61 9.15 6.24 -6.41
C SER A 61 9.57 6.60 -4.98
N ALA A 62 10.82 7.01 -4.80
CA ALA A 62 11.38 7.47 -3.54
C ALA A 62 10.74 8.78 -3.04
N ASP A 63 9.96 9.47 -3.86
CA ASP A 63 9.26 10.71 -3.48
C ASP A 63 8.21 10.49 -2.39
N ILE A 64 7.73 9.24 -2.23
CA ILE A 64 6.77 8.92 -1.17
C ILE A 64 7.43 8.71 0.19
N LEU A 65 8.76 8.62 0.24
CA LEU A 65 9.52 8.52 1.50
C LEU A 65 9.40 9.84 2.26
N ASN A 66 8.88 9.77 3.48
CA ASN A 66 8.63 10.93 4.33
C ASN A 66 9.56 10.97 5.54
N ASP A 67 9.84 12.21 5.97
CA ASP A 67 10.42 12.48 7.29
C ASP A 67 9.27 12.53 8.31
N GLU A 68 9.56 12.17 9.56
CA GLU A 68 8.58 12.21 10.67
C GLU A 68 7.91 13.58 10.81
N LYS A 69 8.63 14.65 10.45
CA LYS A 69 8.15 16.04 10.55
C LYS A 69 7.09 16.41 9.49
N VAL A 70 6.89 15.58 8.45
CA VAL A 70 6.01 15.91 7.31
C VAL A 70 4.69 15.13 7.40
N ILE A 71 3.82 15.56 8.33
CA ILE A 71 2.59 14.84 8.72
C ILE A 71 1.63 14.65 7.54
N ASP A 72 1.42 15.68 6.72
CA ASP A 72 0.42 15.62 5.62
C ASP A 72 0.76 14.54 4.59
N GLN A 73 2.05 14.32 4.33
CA GLN A 73 2.52 13.29 3.41
C GLN A 73 2.36 11.88 4.01
N ILE A 74 2.57 11.73 5.32
CA ILE A 74 2.53 10.43 6.00
C ILE A 74 1.20 9.71 5.74
N ILE A 75 0.07 10.39 5.92
CA ILE A 75 -1.25 9.78 5.73
C ILE A 75 -1.42 9.26 4.30
N GLY A 76 -1.10 10.09 3.30
CA GLY A 76 -1.19 9.71 1.89
C GLY A 76 -0.28 8.53 1.55
N THR A 77 0.97 8.54 2.02
CA THR A 77 1.93 7.45 1.81
C THR A 77 1.43 6.15 2.46
N ARG A 78 0.95 6.19 3.70
CA ARG A 78 0.46 5.00 4.41
C ARG A 78 -0.70 4.35 3.67
N ILE A 79 -1.67 5.13 3.21
CA ILE A 79 -2.81 4.65 2.42
C ILE A 79 -2.32 4.03 1.10
N LYS A 80 -1.38 4.68 0.41
CA LYS A 80 -0.83 4.18 -0.85
C LYS A 80 -0.10 2.84 -0.68
N LEU A 81 0.69 2.70 0.38
CA LEU A 81 1.39 1.46 0.71
C LEU A 81 0.42 0.36 1.18
N ALA A 82 -0.62 0.70 1.95
CA ALA A 82 -1.67 -0.22 2.36
C ALA A 82 -2.48 -0.74 1.16
N TYR A 83 -2.76 0.11 0.16
CA TYR A 83 -3.38 -0.31 -1.10
C TYR A 83 -2.49 -1.25 -1.91
N ALA A 84 -1.21 -0.91 -2.01
CA ALA A 84 -0.24 -1.76 -2.70
C ALA A 84 -0.12 -3.16 -2.07
N LEU A 85 -0.24 -3.24 -0.74
CA LEU A 85 -0.30 -4.48 -0.01
C LEU A 85 -1.60 -5.25 -0.32
N ALA A 86 -2.76 -4.59 -0.32
CA ALA A 86 -4.05 -5.22 -0.63
C ALA A 86 -4.07 -5.79 -2.07
N ARG A 87 -3.45 -5.08 -3.03
CA ARG A 87 -3.30 -5.54 -4.42
C ARG A 87 -2.55 -6.87 -4.56
N GLN A 88 -1.75 -7.27 -3.57
CA GLN A 88 -1.09 -8.57 -3.58
C GLN A 88 -2.09 -9.73 -3.47
N TRP A 89 -3.15 -9.58 -2.66
CA TRP A 89 -4.24 -10.57 -2.62
C TRP A 89 -5.15 -10.43 -3.84
N PHE A 90 -5.53 -9.20 -4.20
CA PHE A 90 -6.49 -8.91 -5.27
C PHE A 90 -5.82 -8.13 -6.41
N GLY A 91 -5.54 -8.82 -7.50
CA GLY A 91 -4.85 -8.28 -8.68
C GLY A 91 -3.51 -8.94 -8.99
N ILE A 92 -2.91 -9.62 -8.01
CA ILE A 92 -1.68 -10.40 -8.20
C ILE A 92 -1.91 -11.88 -7.88
N TYR A 93 -2.36 -12.21 -6.67
CA TYR A 93 -2.69 -13.60 -6.32
C TYR A 93 -4.02 -14.04 -6.91
N THR A 94 -5.06 -13.21 -6.76
CA THR A 94 -6.36 -13.39 -7.42
C THR A 94 -6.40 -12.55 -8.69
N SER A 95 -6.69 -13.16 -9.83
CA SER A 95 -6.87 -12.47 -11.11
C SER A 95 -8.35 -12.37 -11.48
N ALA A 96 -8.67 -11.37 -12.31
CA ALA A 96 -9.96 -11.27 -12.97
C ALA A 96 -10.11 -12.42 -13.99
N GLU A 97 -11.34 -12.87 -14.22
CA GLU A 97 -11.63 -13.87 -15.26
C GLU A 97 -11.59 -13.20 -16.64
N GLU A 98 -12.24 -12.05 -16.79
CA GLU A 98 -12.19 -11.23 -17.99
C GLU A 98 -11.61 -9.84 -17.69
N PRO A 99 -11.03 -9.14 -18.68
CA PRO A 99 -10.53 -7.77 -18.50
C PRO A 99 -11.61 -6.79 -18.01
N ASN A 100 -12.88 -7.05 -18.34
CA ASN A 100 -14.00 -6.24 -17.88
C ASN A 100 -14.30 -6.42 -16.39
N ASP A 101 -13.68 -7.39 -15.71
CA ASP A 101 -13.83 -7.65 -14.28
C ASP A 101 -12.72 -7.01 -13.44
N ASP A 102 -11.75 -6.30 -14.05
CA ASP A 102 -10.63 -5.68 -13.33
C ASP A 102 -11.09 -4.70 -12.23
N TRP A 103 -12.26 -4.06 -12.42
CA TRP A 103 -12.87 -3.18 -11.41
C TRP A 103 -13.13 -3.91 -10.10
N LEU A 104 -13.38 -5.22 -10.13
CA LEU A 104 -13.65 -6.02 -8.93
C LEU A 104 -12.38 -6.14 -8.09
N LEU A 105 -11.23 -6.37 -8.73
CA LEU A 105 -9.94 -6.46 -8.04
C LEU A 105 -9.56 -5.14 -7.39
N ASP A 106 -9.75 -4.03 -8.10
CA ASP A 106 -9.52 -2.70 -7.56
C ASP A 106 -10.52 -2.36 -6.44
N GLY A 107 -11.78 -2.76 -6.59
CA GLY A 107 -12.81 -2.60 -5.57
C GLY A 107 -12.49 -3.36 -4.28
N LEU A 108 -12.05 -4.61 -4.38
CA LEU A 108 -11.66 -5.44 -3.23
C LEU A 108 -10.39 -4.91 -2.55
N ALA A 109 -9.37 -4.53 -3.32
CA ALA A 109 -8.16 -3.92 -2.78
C ALA A 109 -8.47 -2.57 -2.10
N GLY A 110 -9.33 -1.75 -2.70
CA GLY A 110 -9.81 -0.50 -2.13
C GLY A 110 -10.62 -0.70 -0.85
N PHE A 111 -11.46 -1.73 -0.79
CA PHE A 111 -12.22 -2.09 0.40
C PHE A 111 -11.31 -2.48 1.57
N LEU A 112 -10.31 -3.35 1.35
CA LEU A 112 -9.31 -3.67 2.39
C LEU A 112 -8.57 -2.42 2.86
N THR A 113 -8.23 -1.52 1.93
CA THR A 113 -7.57 -0.27 2.27
C THR A 113 -8.47 0.63 3.13
N ASP A 114 -9.77 0.71 2.83
CA ASP A 114 -10.75 1.44 3.64
C ASP A 114 -10.91 0.84 5.05
N LEU A 115 -10.81 -0.48 5.18
CA LEU A 115 -10.76 -1.15 6.49
C LEU A 115 -9.54 -0.70 7.30
N PHE A 116 -8.35 -0.69 6.68
CA PHE A 116 -7.13 -0.17 7.30
C PHE A 116 -7.28 1.29 7.72
N ILE A 117 -7.81 2.16 6.82
CA ILE A 117 -8.02 3.58 7.11
C ILE A 117 -8.93 3.74 8.33
N LYS A 118 -10.08 3.07 8.36
CA LYS A 118 -11.02 3.17 9.49
C LYS A 118 -10.40 2.72 10.81
N ARG A 119 -9.63 1.64 10.79
CA ARG A 119 -9.03 1.03 12.00
C ARG A 119 -7.87 1.86 12.55
N TYR A 120 -6.99 2.38 11.69
CA TYR A 120 -5.72 2.99 12.14
C TYR A 120 -5.60 4.49 11.89
N LEU A 121 -6.35 5.05 10.95
CA LEU A 121 -6.35 6.49 10.63
C LEU A 121 -7.65 7.19 11.06
N GLY A 122 -8.68 6.40 11.41
CA GLY A 122 -9.94 6.86 11.98
C GLY A 122 -11.06 7.06 10.97
N ASN A 123 -12.29 7.03 11.47
CA ASN A 123 -13.51 7.11 10.66
C ASN A 123 -13.64 8.45 9.90
N ASN A 124 -13.09 9.53 10.45
CA ASN A 124 -13.15 10.84 9.78
C ASN A 124 -12.27 10.87 8.52
N GLU A 125 -11.08 10.27 8.55
CA GLU A 125 -10.23 10.14 7.36
C GLU A 125 -10.90 9.28 6.30
N ALA A 126 -11.51 8.15 6.68
CA ALA A 126 -12.28 7.31 5.76
C ALA A 126 -13.44 8.08 5.08
N ARG A 127 -14.18 8.89 5.85
CA ARG A 127 -15.25 9.74 5.31
C ARG A 127 -14.68 10.81 4.37
N TYR A 128 -13.64 11.52 4.79
CA TYR A 128 -12.98 12.55 3.97
C TYR A 128 -12.56 11.99 2.60
N ARG A 129 -11.92 10.81 2.57
CA ARG A 129 -11.48 10.17 1.33
C ARG A 129 -12.61 9.79 0.38
N ARG A 130 -13.77 9.41 0.89
CA ARG A 130 -14.95 9.09 0.07
C ARG A 130 -15.59 10.33 -0.55
N PHE A 131 -15.47 11.49 0.08
CA PHE A 131 -16.01 12.76 -0.44
C PHE A 131 -15.05 13.50 -1.36
N LYS A 132 -13.74 13.25 -1.27
CA LYS A 132 -12.70 13.94 -2.04
C LYS A 132 -12.57 13.43 -3.50
N VAL A 133 -13.53 12.65 -4.00
CA VAL A 133 -13.53 12.12 -5.38
C VAL A 133 -13.74 13.25 -6.37
#